data_AF-A0A0S7CW84-F1
#
_entry.id   AF-A0A0S7CW84-F1
#
_cell.length_a   1.000
_cell.length_b   1.000
_cell.length_c   1.000
_cell.angle_alpha   90.00
_cell.angle_beta   90.00
_cell.angle_gamma   90.00
#
_symmetry.space_group_name_H-M   'P 1'
#
loop_
_entity.id
_entity.type
_entity.pdbx_description
1 polymer ?
#
loop_
_entity_poly.entity_id
_entity_poly.type
_entity_poly.pdbx_seq_one_letter_code
_entity_poly.pdbx_strand_id
1 'polypeptide(L)'
;MYADPILLGKYPKPPLQVRPWFRALGKVRDEDLKTIHQPLDFYGLNYYYPVKVASGRGDGTAHWNTPDMMAKLPFHLAAFPEYETTGFGWPVAPEHLGILLRELKDRYGAALPPLFITESGASFPEPDHTQGPVHDADRISYLASHLGQALRATAPGGIAHDVDLLGYYVWTLLDNFEWAAGYSQRFGLVHVDFDTLERTPKDSYYWYQSLSKARRADSKSLCGPIVLNQSFLFARLMRLARSISRRKYFLPHNTPATTTTTKTRKISVPISHSSLEATVSGRSPVEAPDRKDNQCQGDHGEHREGIGTKGPHHAERNTHGTPPHERALGEDKSGKH
;
A
#
# COMPACT_ATOMS: atom_id res chain seq x y z
N MET A 1 -19.56 4.29 -9.37
CA MET A 1 -20.46 3.12 -9.47
C MET A 1 -20.71 2.48 -8.12
N TYR A 2 -19.67 2.15 -7.35
CA TYR A 2 -19.80 1.47 -6.05
C TYR A 2 -19.90 2.44 -4.85
N ALA A 3 -19.00 3.41 -4.79
CA ALA A 3 -18.94 4.34 -3.65
C ALA A 3 -20.19 5.22 -3.51
N ASP A 4 -20.73 5.79 -4.61
CA ASP A 4 -21.94 6.64 -4.52
C ASP A 4 -23.16 5.93 -3.88
N PRO A 5 -23.56 4.69 -4.27
CA PRO A 5 -24.64 3.99 -3.56
C PRO A 5 -24.37 3.77 -2.07
N ILE A 6 -23.13 3.44 -1.72
CA ILE A 6 -22.73 3.15 -0.34
C ILE A 6 -22.71 4.43 0.50
N LEU A 7 -22.11 5.50 0.00
CA LEU A 7 -21.86 6.73 0.75
C LEU A 7 -22.96 7.79 0.59
N LEU A 8 -23.71 7.76 -0.51
CA LEU A 8 -24.72 8.79 -0.86
C LEU A 8 -26.12 8.22 -1.12
N GLY A 9 -26.31 6.90 -1.06
CA GLY A 9 -27.61 6.25 -1.29
C GLY A 9 -28.15 6.39 -2.71
N LYS A 10 -27.29 6.65 -3.70
CA LYS A 10 -27.70 6.82 -5.10
C LYS A 10 -26.60 6.41 -6.07
N TYR A 11 -26.97 5.89 -7.25
CA TYR A 11 -26.00 5.70 -8.33
C TYR A 11 -25.60 7.04 -8.97
N PRO A 12 -24.36 7.14 -9.50
CA PRO A 12 -23.97 8.31 -10.28
C PRO A 12 -24.86 8.44 -11.52
N LYS A 13 -25.14 9.68 -11.93
CA LYS A 13 -25.85 9.93 -13.20
C LYS A 13 -24.86 9.85 -14.36
N PRO A 14 -24.88 8.77 -15.18
CA PRO A 14 -23.96 8.64 -16.29
C PRO A 14 -24.22 9.71 -17.37
N PRO A 15 -23.19 10.18 -18.08
CA PRO A 15 -23.35 11.01 -19.27
C PRO A 15 -24.31 10.39 -20.29
N LEU A 16 -25.02 11.21 -21.06
CA LEU A 16 -26.04 10.78 -22.04
C LEU A 16 -25.51 9.71 -23.01
N GLN A 17 -24.26 9.84 -23.44
CA GLN A 17 -23.59 8.98 -24.41
C GLN A 17 -23.39 7.55 -23.89
N VAL A 18 -23.28 7.36 -22.57
CA VAL A 18 -22.99 6.06 -21.95
C VAL A 18 -24.19 5.51 -21.15
N ARG A 19 -25.28 6.28 -21.05
CA ARG A 19 -26.54 5.88 -20.39
C ARG A 19 -27.06 4.49 -20.80
N PRO A 20 -27.01 4.06 -22.08
CA PRO A 20 -27.47 2.73 -22.47
C PRO A 20 -26.76 1.60 -21.72
N TRP A 21 -25.46 1.70 -21.49
CA TRP A 21 -24.68 0.70 -20.76
C TRP A 21 -24.97 0.68 -19.25
N PHE A 22 -25.45 1.80 -18.72
CA PHE A 22 -25.83 1.94 -17.31
C PHE A 22 -27.33 1.85 -17.07
N ARG A 23 -28.12 1.43 -18.07
CA ARG A 23 -29.58 1.36 -17.96
C ARG A 23 -30.04 0.46 -16.80
N ALA A 24 -29.27 -0.59 -16.49
CA ALA A 24 -29.55 -1.47 -15.36
C ALA A 24 -29.54 -0.73 -14.01
N LEU A 25 -28.65 0.26 -13.83
CA LEU A 25 -28.56 1.04 -12.58
C LEU A 25 -29.82 1.88 -12.33
N GLY A 26 -30.52 2.30 -13.39
CA GLY A 26 -31.78 3.03 -13.29
C GLY A 26 -32.99 2.16 -12.97
N LYS A 27 -32.81 0.83 -12.88
CA LYS A 27 -33.87 -0.14 -12.52
C LYS A 27 -33.76 -0.63 -11.07
N VAL A 28 -32.73 -0.20 -10.34
CA VAL A 28 -32.55 -0.56 -8.94
C VAL A 28 -33.65 0.09 -8.12
N ARG A 29 -34.23 -0.67 -7.19
CA ARG A 29 -35.32 -0.18 -6.35
C ARG A 29 -34.80 0.74 -5.26
N ASP A 30 -35.60 1.70 -4.84
CA ASP A 30 -35.23 2.61 -3.75
C ASP A 30 -35.02 1.85 -2.43
N GLU A 31 -35.71 0.72 -2.22
CA GLU A 31 -35.50 -0.13 -1.04
C GLU A 31 -34.12 -0.79 -1.03
N ASP A 32 -33.58 -1.15 -2.19
CA ASP A 32 -32.24 -1.74 -2.30
C ASP A 32 -31.18 -0.67 -1.97
N LEU A 33 -31.37 0.56 -2.44
CA LEU A 33 -30.46 1.68 -2.12
C LEU A 33 -30.48 2.04 -0.64
N LYS A 34 -31.64 1.98 0.02
CA LYS A 34 -31.73 2.11 1.49
C LYS A 34 -30.97 1.00 2.18
N THR A 35 -31.05 -0.23 1.68
CA THR A 35 -30.33 -1.38 2.25
C THR A 35 -28.81 -1.25 2.06
N ILE A 36 -28.35 -0.73 0.92
CA ILE A 36 -26.93 -0.51 0.62
C ILE A 36 -26.36 0.66 1.43
N HIS A 37 -27.13 1.74 1.60
CA HIS A 37 -26.69 2.97 2.26
C HIS A 37 -26.91 2.90 3.77
N GLN A 38 -26.04 2.15 4.43
CA GLN A 38 -25.97 2.10 5.88
C GLN A 38 -24.76 2.89 6.39
N PRO A 39 -24.81 3.42 7.62
CA PRO A 39 -23.65 4.04 8.25
C PRO A 39 -22.45 3.08 8.26
N LEU A 40 -21.26 3.60 7.95
CA LEU A 40 -20.02 2.84 7.97
C LEU A 40 -19.08 3.37 9.05
N ASP A 41 -18.43 2.45 9.77
CA ASP A 41 -17.35 2.80 10.71
C ASP A 41 -16.07 3.22 9.97
N PHE A 42 -15.83 2.66 8.78
CA PHE A 42 -14.71 3.01 7.91
C PHE A 42 -15.00 2.64 6.45
N TYR A 43 -14.20 3.18 5.52
CA TYR A 43 -14.21 2.78 4.11
C TYR A 43 -12.81 2.30 3.67
N GLY A 44 -12.77 1.09 3.11
CA GLY A 44 -11.54 0.46 2.63
C GLY A 44 -11.20 0.89 1.20
N LEU A 45 -9.97 1.33 0.99
CA LEU A 45 -9.44 1.73 -0.31
C LEU A 45 -8.29 0.83 -0.74
N ASN A 46 -8.45 0.15 -1.87
CA ASN A 46 -7.36 -0.53 -2.55
C ASN A 46 -6.77 0.42 -3.60
N TYR A 47 -5.47 0.72 -3.51
CA TYR A 47 -4.79 1.61 -4.46
C TYR A 47 -3.45 1.04 -4.91
N TYR A 48 -3.29 0.97 -6.24
CA TYR A 48 -2.07 0.48 -6.88
C TYR A 48 -1.50 1.49 -7.89
N TYR A 49 -2.34 2.09 -8.74
CA TYR A 49 -1.90 3.01 -9.78
C TYR A 49 -3.09 3.88 -10.26
N PRO A 50 -2.82 5.07 -10.84
CA PRO A 50 -3.86 5.87 -11.47
C PRO A 50 -4.16 5.40 -12.90
N VAL A 51 -5.37 5.68 -13.36
CA VAL A 51 -5.79 5.45 -14.75
C VAL A 51 -5.90 6.79 -15.48
N LYS A 52 -5.17 6.97 -16.59
CA LYS A 52 -5.30 8.14 -17.48
C LYS A 52 -6.36 7.86 -18.53
N VAL A 53 -7.30 8.77 -18.71
CA VAL A 53 -8.33 8.69 -19.75
C VAL A 53 -8.20 9.92 -20.66
N ALA A 54 -8.18 9.70 -21.97
CA ALA A 54 -8.12 10.76 -22.97
C ALA A 54 -9.31 10.67 -23.95
N SER A 55 -9.74 11.81 -24.48
CA SER A 55 -10.83 11.89 -25.45
C SER A 55 -10.41 11.35 -26.82
N GLY A 56 -11.38 10.80 -27.56
CA GLY A 56 -11.16 10.30 -28.91
C GLY A 56 -10.69 8.84 -28.94
N ARG A 57 -10.46 8.34 -30.16
CA ARG A 57 -9.95 6.98 -30.37
C ARG A 57 -8.46 6.95 -29.99
N GLY A 58 -8.09 5.97 -29.19
CA GLY A 58 -6.69 5.74 -28.83
C GLY A 58 -5.88 5.19 -30.00
N ASP A 59 -4.57 5.31 -29.89
CA ASP A 59 -3.59 4.73 -30.81
C ASP A 59 -3.29 3.25 -30.54
N GLY A 60 -3.97 2.65 -29.54
CA GLY A 60 -3.80 1.26 -29.14
C GLY A 60 -2.61 1.01 -28.20
N THR A 61 -1.97 2.06 -27.67
CA THR A 61 -0.77 1.95 -26.82
C THR A 61 -1.05 1.68 -25.34
N ALA A 62 -2.32 1.51 -24.94
CA ALA A 62 -2.66 1.28 -23.55
C ALA A 62 -2.10 -0.08 -23.07
N HIS A 63 -1.40 -0.07 -21.93
CA HIS A 63 -0.67 -1.23 -21.37
C HIS A 63 -1.54 -2.41 -20.87
N TRP A 64 -2.83 -2.41 -21.21
CA TRP A 64 -3.79 -3.41 -20.78
C TRP A 64 -4.56 -3.92 -21.99
N ASN A 65 -4.98 -5.19 -21.93
CA ASN A 65 -5.93 -5.78 -22.85
C ASN A 65 -7.24 -5.00 -22.79
N THR A 66 -7.28 -3.91 -23.55
CA THR A 66 -8.42 -3.02 -23.65
C THR A 66 -9.53 -3.85 -24.27
N PRO A 67 -10.60 -4.20 -23.54
CA PRO A 67 -11.65 -5.04 -24.11
C PRO A 67 -12.15 -4.39 -25.39
N ASP A 68 -12.47 -5.18 -26.42
CA ASP A 68 -12.95 -4.66 -27.71
C ASP A 68 -14.13 -3.67 -27.57
N MET A 69 -14.89 -3.81 -26.49
CA MET A 69 -15.97 -2.89 -26.12
C MET A 69 -15.47 -1.46 -25.85
N MET A 70 -14.28 -1.29 -25.27
CA MET A 70 -13.68 0.01 -24.99
C MET A 70 -13.21 0.72 -26.27
N ALA A 71 -12.86 -0.02 -27.32
CA ALA A 71 -12.50 0.57 -28.62
C ALA A 71 -13.66 1.33 -29.29
N LYS A 72 -14.90 1.07 -28.84
CA LYS A 72 -16.13 1.75 -29.32
C LYS A 72 -16.50 2.98 -28.48
N LEU A 73 -15.75 3.29 -27.44
CA LEU A 73 -16.00 4.45 -26.58
C LEU A 73 -15.47 5.75 -27.20
N PRO A 74 -16.05 6.91 -26.87
CA PRO A 74 -15.54 8.21 -27.30
C PRO A 74 -14.28 8.65 -26.53
N PHE A 75 -13.65 7.73 -25.81
CA PHE A 75 -12.44 7.91 -25.01
C PHE A 75 -11.63 6.62 -24.98
N HIS A 76 -10.36 6.73 -24.62
CA HIS A 76 -9.44 5.60 -24.47
C HIS A 76 -8.61 5.75 -23.19
N LEU A 77 -7.99 4.65 -22.74
CA LEU A 77 -6.97 4.74 -21.71
C LEU A 77 -5.66 5.17 -22.35
N ALA A 78 -5.00 6.15 -21.73
CA ALA A 78 -3.73 6.67 -22.17
C ALA A 78 -2.60 6.20 -21.25
N ALA A 79 -1.38 6.16 -21.79
CA ALA A 79 -0.20 5.81 -21.02
C ALA A 79 0.28 6.97 -20.14
N PHE A 80 1.13 6.62 -19.19
CA PHE A 80 1.83 7.50 -18.27
C PHE A 80 3.34 7.41 -18.57
N PRO A 81 3.80 7.88 -19.77
CA PRO A 81 5.19 7.69 -20.21
C PRO A 81 6.24 8.35 -19.31
N GLU A 82 5.82 9.31 -18.49
CA GLU A 82 6.63 10.00 -17.51
C GLU A 82 6.92 9.17 -16.24
N TYR A 83 6.25 8.03 -16.05
CA TYR A 83 6.43 7.15 -14.90
C TYR A 83 7.07 5.81 -15.28
N GLU A 84 7.94 5.32 -14.40
CA GLU A 84 8.38 3.92 -14.41
C GLU A 84 7.19 2.98 -14.18
N THR A 85 7.37 1.70 -14.53
CA THR A 85 6.29 0.71 -14.40
C THR A 85 6.67 -0.47 -13.50
N THR A 86 5.65 -1.07 -12.88
CA THR A 86 5.76 -2.32 -12.13
C THR A 86 5.97 -3.52 -13.06
N GLY A 87 6.18 -4.71 -12.51
CA GLY A 87 6.20 -5.97 -13.27
C GLY A 87 4.87 -6.28 -13.99
N PHE A 88 3.79 -5.61 -13.60
CA PHE A 88 2.49 -5.63 -14.27
C PHE A 88 2.33 -4.59 -15.39
N GLY A 89 3.34 -3.74 -15.62
CA GLY A 89 3.24 -2.61 -16.54
C GLY A 89 2.41 -1.43 -15.99
N TRP A 90 2.13 -1.41 -14.68
CA TRP A 90 1.36 -0.32 -14.06
C TRP A 90 2.25 0.86 -13.71
N PRO A 91 1.83 2.10 -13.97
CA PRO A 91 2.63 3.28 -13.67
C PRO A 91 2.83 3.47 -12.17
N VAL A 92 4.06 3.73 -11.76
CA VAL A 92 4.45 4.02 -10.39
C VAL A 92 4.31 5.52 -10.14
N ALA A 93 3.09 5.96 -9.81
CA ALA A 93 2.73 7.38 -9.67
C ALA A 93 2.19 7.70 -8.26
N PRO A 94 3.07 7.81 -7.24
CA PRO A 94 2.68 7.89 -5.84
C PRO A 94 1.87 9.14 -5.49
N GLU A 95 2.11 10.27 -6.15
CA GLU A 95 1.39 11.54 -5.94
C GLU A 95 -0.10 11.43 -6.24
N HIS A 96 -0.50 10.52 -7.13
CA HIS A 96 -1.89 10.32 -7.47
C HIS A 96 -2.70 9.69 -6.33
N LEU A 97 -2.05 9.03 -5.36
CA LEU A 97 -2.72 8.60 -4.14
C LEU A 97 -3.21 9.80 -3.33
N GLY A 98 -2.39 10.85 -3.19
CA GLY A 98 -2.80 12.09 -2.53
C GLY A 98 -3.93 12.81 -3.26
N ILE A 99 -3.89 12.80 -4.59
CA ILE A 99 -4.97 13.34 -5.44
C ILE A 99 -6.27 12.57 -5.22
N LEU A 100 -6.22 11.23 -5.22
CA LEU A 100 -7.40 10.40 -4.98
C LEU A 100 -8.02 10.65 -3.60
N LEU A 101 -7.20 10.77 -2.55
CA LEU A 101 -7.70 11.09 -1.20
C LEU A 101 -8.40 12.45 -1.18
N ARG A 102 -7.85 13.45 -1.87
CA ARG A 102 -8.53 14.75 -2.05
C ARG A 102 -9.84 14.60 -2.82
N GLU A 103 -9.87 13.84 -3.90
CA GLU A 103 -11.09 13.64 -4.70
C GLU A 103 -12.20 12.94 -3.92
N LEU A 104 -11.87 11.94 -3.11
CA LEU A 104 -12.82 11.31 -2.19
C LEU A 104 -13.39 12.35 -1.22
N LYS A 105 -12.50 13.16 -0.62
CA LYS A 105 -12.89 14.23 0.31
C LYS A 105 -13.79 15.28 -0.35
N ASP A 106 -13.42 15.78 -1.53
CA ASP A 106 -14.19 16.81 -2.23
C ASP A 106 -15.55 16.28 -2.70
N ARG A 107 -15.63 14.99 -3.08
CA ARG A 107 -16.88 14.38 -3.56
C ARG A 107 -17.85 14.01 -2.45
N TYR A 108 -17.36 13.44 -1.36
CA TYR A 108 -18.20 12.85 -0.32
C TYR A 108 -18.31 13.71 0.94
N GLY A 109 -17.35 14.61 1.21
CA GLY A 109 -17.38 15.52 2.35
C GLY A 109 -17.70 14.80 3.65
N ALA A 110 -18.72 15.26 4.38
CA ALA A 110 -19.16 14.67 5.64
C ALA A 110 -19.69 13.23 5.53
N ALA A 111 -20.00 12.75 4.32
CA ALA A 111 -20.41 11.36 4.08
C ALA A 111 -19.21 10.41 3.93
N LEU A 112 -17.97 10.92 3.91
CA LEU A 112 -16.76 10.09 3.87
C LEU A 112 -16.42 9.63 5.30
N PRO A 113 -16.55 8.34 5.63
CA PRO A 113 -16.08 7.82 6.91
C PRO A 113 -14.53 7.77 6.94
N PRO A 114 -13.93 7.50 8.10
CA PRO A 114 -12.50 7.24 8.19
C PRO A 114 -12.03 6.19 7.17
N LEU A 115 -10.83 6.36 6.64
CA LEU A 115 -10.28 5.52 5.58
C LEU A 115 -9.21 4.57 6.11
N PHE A 116 -9.21 3.37 5.54
CA PHE A 116 -8.03 2.51 5.52
C PHE A 116 -7.59 2.34 4.08
N ILE A 117 -6.28 2.46 3.82
CA ILE A 117 -5.71 1.88 2.60
C ILE A 117 -5.60 0.39 2.88
N THR A 118 -6.58 -0.38 2.41
CA THR A 118 -6.72 -1.81 2.69
C THR A 118 -5.82 -2.67 1.82
N GLU A 119 -5.40 -2.15 0.67
CA GLU A 119 -4.36 -2.75 -0.15
C GLU A 119 -3.55 -1.67 -0.88
N SER A 120 -2.24 -1.84 -0.88
CA SER A 120 -1.33 -1.13 -1.77
C SER A 120 0.00 -1.88 -1.86
N GLY A 121 0.53 -2.00 -3.07
CA GLY A 121 1.76 -2.74 -3.32
C GLY A 121 2.14 -2.77 -4.79
N ALA A 122 3.23 -3.45 -5.10
CA ALA A 122 3.70 -3.60 -6.47
C ALA A 122 4.42 -4.93 -6.65
N SER A 123 4.20 -5.54 -7.82
CA SER A 123 5.05 -6.60 -8.32
C SER A 123 6.25 -6.04 -9.05
N PHE A 124 7.37 -6.75 -8.97
CA PHE A 124 8.57 -6.49 -9.76
C PHE A 124 9.14 -7.84 -10.24
N PRO A 125 9.92 -7.86 -11.33
CA PRO A 125 10.59 -9.08 -11.77
C PRO A 125 11.48 -9.66 -10.67
N GLU A 126 11.27 -10.92 -10.35
CA GLU A 126 11.94 -11.65 -9.28
C GLU A 126 12.18 -13.10 -9.71
N PRO A 127 13.23 -13.77 -9.20
CA PRO A 127 13.50 -15.15 -9.54
C PRO A 127 12.48 -16.11 -8.91
N ASP A 128 12.24 -17.23 -9.57
CA ASP A 128 11.32 -18.25 -9.06
C ASP A 128 11.86 -18.96 -7.82
N HIS A 129 13.18 -19.19 -7.80
CA HIS A 129 13.91 -19.79 -6.69
C HIS A 129 14.93 -18.82 -6.14
N THR A 130 15.13 -18.87 -4.82
CA THR A 130 16.21 -18.12 -4.16
C THR A 130 16.88 -19.00 -3.11
N GLN A 131 18.21 -18.88 -3.00
CA GLN A 131 19.02 -19.52 -1.95
C GLN A 131 19.56 -18.49 -0.95
N GLY A 132 19.15 -17.23 -1.08
CA GLY A 132 19.65 -16.12 -0.29
C GLY A 132 18.66 -14.96 -0.20
N PRO A 133 19.09 -13.82 0.38
CA PRO A 133 18.25 -12.65 0.53
C PRO A 133 17.69 -12.14 -0.81
N VAL A 134 16.42 -11.78 -0.84
CA VAL A 134 15.77 -11.19 -2.01
C VAL A 134 15.82 -9.66 -1.87
N HIS A 135 16.60 -9.02 -2.74
CA HIS A 135 16.85 -7.59 -2.73
C HIS A 135 15.85 -6.84 -3.62
N ASP A 136 14.71 -6.44 -3.06
CA ASP A 136 13.57 -5.83 -3.76
C ASP A 136 13.46 -4.31 -3.50
N ALA A 137 14.55 -3.58 -3.76
CA ALA A 137 14.65 -2.14 -3.49
C ALA A 137 13.56 -1.31 -4.19
N ASP A 138 13.10 -1.72 -5.37
CA ASP A 138 12.07 -1.01 -6.13
C ASP A 138 10.69 -1.14 -5.44
N ARG A 139 10.41 -2.28 -4.79
CA ARG A 139 9.23 -2.44 -3.93
C ARG A 139 9.30 -1.55 -2.69
N ILE A 140 10.46 -1.46 -2.05
CA ILE A 140 10.66 -0.52 -0.93
C ILE A 140 10.38 0.91 -1.38
N SER A 141 10.91 1.31 -2.54
CA SER A 141 10.70 2.64 -3.13
C SER A 141 9.22 2.91 -3.41
N TYR A 142 8.51 1.96 -4.02
CA TYR A 142 7.08 2.03 -4.26
C TYR A 142 6.31 2.25 -2.95
N LEU A 143 6.50 1.38 -1.96
CA LEU A 143 5.75 1.43 -0.70
C LEU A 143 6.06 2.73 0.08
N ALA A 144 7.34 3.10 0.18
CA ALA A 144 7.78 4.29 0.90
C ALA A 144 7.23 5.58 0.26
N SER A 145 7.24 5.66 -1.08
CA SER A 145 6.76 6.84 -1.79
C SER A 145 5.24 6.98 -1.70
N HIS A 146 4.48 5.89 -1.87
CA HIS A 146 3.01 5.90 -1.76
C HIS A 146 2.55 6.24 -0.34
N LEU A 147 3.09 5.54 0.67
CA LEU A 147 2.78 5.85 2.07
C LEU A 147 3.17 7.30 2.42
N GLY A 148 4.34 7.75 1.94
CA GLY A 148 4.78 9.12 2.15
C GLY A 148 3.90 10.19 1.48
N GLN A 149 3.27 9.89 0.33
CA GLN A 149 2.30 10.77 -0.30
C GLN A 149 0.97 10.77 0.44
N ALA A 150 0.47 9.62 0.88
CA ALA A 150 -0.74 9.53 1.69
C ALA A 150 -0.59 10.37 2.98
N LEU A 151 0.50 10.17 3.73
CA LEU A 151 0.76 10.91 4.97
C LEU A 151 0.87 12.43 4.74
N ARG A 152 1.54 12.88 3.67
CA ARG A 152 1.64 14.31 3.36
C ARG A 152 0.32 14.92 2.93
N ALA A 153 -0.49 14.18 2.17
CA ALA A 153 -1.79 14.64 1.73
C ALA A 153 -2.75 14.85 2.92
N THR A 154 -2.70 13.96 3.92
CA THR A 154 -3.60 13.99 5.10
C THR A 154 -3.02 14.70 6.31
N ALA A 155 -1.76 15.15 6.28
CA ALA A 155 -1.18 15.96 7.34
C ALA A 155 -1.83 17.37 7.40
N PRO A 156 -1.73 18.08 8.54
CA PRO A 156 -2.18 19.47 8.64
C PRO A 156 -1.60 20.35 7.52
N GLY A 157 -2.47 21.08 6.81
CA GLY A 157 -2.09 21.88 5.63
C GLY A 157 -1.92 21.10 4.33
N GLY A 158 -2.09 19.78 4.35
CA GLY A 158 -2.11 18.91 3.18
C GLY A 158 -3.37 19.08 2.34
N ILE A 159 -3.32 18.61 1.08
CA ILE A 159 -4.43 18.75 0.12
C ILE A 159 -5.68 17.94 0.50
N ALA A 160 -5.55 17.00 1.43
CA ALA A 160 -6.60 16.11 1.93
C ALA A 160 -6.56 16.07 3.47
N HIS A 161 -6.23 17.18 4.13
CA HIS A 161 -6.04 17.27 5.59
C HIS A 161 -7.26 16.86 6.44
N ASP A 162 -8.47 16.92 5.88
CA ASP A 162 -9.70 16.50 6.55
C ASP A 162 -10.02 15.00 6.37
N VAL A 163 -9.19 14.26 5.63
CA VAL A 163 -9.31 12.81 5.51
C VAL A 163 -8.71 12.15 6.73
N ASP A 164 -9.55 11.46 7.50
CA ASP A 164 -9.10 10.63 8.61
C ASP A 164 -8.56 9.29 8.09
N LEU A 165 -7.25 9.23 7.82
CA LEU A 165 -6.57 8.02 7.35
C LEU A 165 -6.02 7.21 8.54
N LEU A 166 -6.71 6.12 8.87
CA LEU A 166 -6.45 5.32 10.07
C LEU A 166 -5.35 4.27 9.88
N GLY A 167 -5.14 3.76 8.67
CA GLY A 167 -4.17 2.70 8.44
C GLY A 167 -3.82 2.43 6.99
N TYR A 168 -2.76 1.63 6.81
CA TYR A 168 -2.19 1.23 5.54
C TYR A 168 -1.75 -0.23 5.59
N TYR A 169 -2.36 -1.05 4.75
CA TYR A 169 -2.11 -2.48 4.63
C TYR A 169 -1.40 -2.75 3.31
N VAL A 170 -0.21 -3.37 3.41
CA VAL A 170 0.56 -3.77 2.23
C VAL A 170 -0.11 -4.98 1.59
N TRP A 171 -0.38 -4.89 0.29
CA TRP A 171 -0.58 -6.07 -0.53
C TRP A 171 0.79 -6.50 -1.07
N THR A 172 1.39 -7.56 -0.56
CA THR A 172 0.81 -8.59 0.32
C THR A 172 1.88 -9.14 1.27
N LEU A 173 1.49 -9.99 2.21
CA LEU A 173 2.45 -10.64 3.10
C LEU A 173 3.32 -11.65 2.36
N LEU A 174 2.69 -12.55 1.59
CA LEU A 174 3.35 -13.67 0.90
C LEU A 174 3.11 -13.57 -0.61
N ASP A 175 4.13 -13.90 -1.40
CA ASP A 175 3.90 -14.23 -2.81
C ASP A 175 2.79 -15.29 -2.91
N ASN A 176 1.85 -15.08 -3.81
CA ASN A 176 0.63 -15.87 -3.89
C ASN A 176 0.15 -16.03 -5.33
N PHE A 177 -1.01 -16.67 -5.50
CA PHE A 177 -1.67 -16.82 -6.79
C PHE A 177 -2.36 -15.51 -7.19
N GLU A 178 -1.78 -14.80 -8.16
CA GLU A 178 -2.26 -13.51 -8.66
C GLU A 178 -3.26 -13.70 -9.82
N TRP A 179 -4.36 -14.38 -9.51
CA TRP A 179 -5.53 -14.52 -10.38
C TRP A 179 -5.16 -14.96 -11.82
N ALA A 180 -5.51 -14.15 -12.83
CA ALA A 180 -5.25 -14.45 -14.23
C ALA A 180 -3.75 -14.48 -14.58
N ALA A 181 -2.88 -13.86 -13.77
CA ALA A 181 -1.44 -13.91 -13.95
C ALA A 181 -0.80 -15.16 -13.32
N GLY A 182 -1.58 -15.96 -12.58
CA GLY A 182 -1.07 -17.13 -11.86
C GLY A 182 0.04 -16.74 -10.88
N TYR A 183 1.13 -17.52 -10.87
CA TYR A 183 2.26 -17.29 -9.96
C TYR A 183 3.37 -16.40 -10.55
N SER A 184 3.18 -15.87 -11.76
CA SER A 184 4.21 -15.07 -12.45
C SER A 184 4.45 -13.69 -11.82
N GLN A 185 3.54 -13.24 -10.96
CA GLN A 185 3.56 -11.89 -10.39
C GLN A 185 3.69 -11.98 -8.87
N ARG A 186 4.81 -11.45 -8.37
CA ARG A 186 5.21 -11.54 -6.96
C ARG A 186 4.99 -10.20 -6.28
N PHE A 187 4.00 -10.10 -5.39
CA PHE A 187 3.71 -8.88 -4.60
C PHE A 187 4.22 -8.96 -3.15
N GLY A 188 4.55 -10.15 -2.68
CA GLY A 188 4.72 -10.43 -1.26
C GLY A 188 5.96 -9.78 -0.67
N LEU A 189 5.86 -9.30 0.56
CA LEU A 189 7.01 -8.95 1.39
C LEU A 189 7.90 -10.18 1.67
N VAL A 190 7.34 -11.38 1.57
CA VAL A 190 8.04 -12.67 1.72
C VAL A 190 7.98 -13.43 0.40
N HIS A 191 9.15 -13.81 -0.11
CA HIS A 191 9.26 -14.68 -1.27
C HIS A 191 8.74 -16.07 -0.91
N VAL A 192 8.00 -16.68 -1.83
CA VAL A 192 7.58 -18.08 -1.72
C VAL A 192 8.11 -18.83 -2.93
N ASP A 193 8.94 -19.84 -2.68
CA ASP A 193 9.28 -20.84 -3.69
C ASP A 193 8.05 -21.74 -3.85
N PHE A 194 7.45 -21.76 -5.04
CA PHE A 194 6.20 -22.50 -5.25
C PHE A 194 6.40 -24.00 -5.44
N ASP A 195 7.64 -24.45 -5.69
CA ASP A 195 7.97 -25.88 -5.80
C ASP A 195 8.25 -26.47 -4.42
N THR A 196 8.93 -25.72 -3.54
CA THR A 196 9.33 -26.21 -2.21
C THR A 196 8.49 -25.68 -1.06
N LEU A 197 7.70 -24.62 -1.29
CA LEU A 197 6.95 -23.84 -0.29
C LEU A 197 7.83 -23.10 0.73
N GLU A 198 9.14 -23.02 0.48
CA GLU A 198 10.07 -22.26 1.30
C GLU A 198 9.71 -20.77 1.29
N ARG A 199 9.89 -20.11 2.45
CA ARG A 199 9.51 -18.71 2.67
C ARG A 199 10.73 -17.89 3.04
N THR A 200 11.08 -16.94 2.18
CA THR A 200 12.28 -16.11 2.35
C THR A 200 11.87 -14.64 2.50
N PRO A 201 11.93 -14.06 3.71
CA PRO A 201 11.63 -12.64 3.91
C PRO A 201 12.54 -11.77 3.04
N LYS A 202 11.94 -10.86 2.26
CA LYS A 202 12.66 -9.96 1.35
C LYS A 202 13.16 -8.72 2.10
N ASP A 203 14.00 -7.91 1.47
CA ASP A 203 14.45 -6.64 2.06
C ASP A 203 13.27 -5.73 2.44
N SER A 204 12.20 -5.73 1.63
CA SER A 204 10.96 -4.99 1.92
C SER A 204 10.25 -5.45 3.19
N TYR A 205 10.30 -6.74 3.54
CA TYR A 205 9.79 -7.23 4.82
C TYR A 205 10.51 -6.57 5.99
N TYR A 206 11.85 -6.59 5.98
CA TYR A 206 12.64 -6.01 7.06
C TYR A 206 12.50 -4.48 7.12
N TRP A 207 12.36 -3.83 5.97
CA TRP A 207 12.02 -2.41 5.90
C TRP A 207 10.66 -2.12 6.55
N TYR A 208 9.61 -2.88 6.20
CA TYR A 208 8.26 -2.68 6.74
C TYR A 208 8.18 -3.03 8.24
N GLN A 209 8.96 -4.03 8.68
CA GLN A 209 9.13 -4.35 10.10
C GLN A 209 9.77 -3.17 10.86
N SER A 210 10.83 -2.58 10.29
CA SER A 210 11.54 -1.44 10.88
C SER A 210 10.66 -0.20 10.96
N LEU A 211 9.89 0.06 9.90
CA LEU A 211 8.85 1.09 9.85
C LEU A 211 7.83 0.92 10.98
N SER A 212 7.27 -0.28 11.12
CA SER A 212 6.28 -0.59 12.15
C SER A 212 6.83 -0.44 13.57
N LYS A 213 8.10 -0.83 13.80
CA LYS A 213 8.79 -0.62 15.07
C LYS A 213 9.00 0.86 15.37
N ALA A 214 9.42 1.65 14.39
CA ALA A 214 9.63 3.09 14.56
C ALA A 214 8.33 3.81 14.93
N ARG A 215 7.22 3.52 14.24
CA ARG A 215 5.89 4.09 14.58
C ARG A 215 5.47 3.79 16.01
N ARG A 216 5.67 2.55 16.49
CA ARG A 216 5.34 2.16 17.88
C ARG A 216 6.21 2.83 18.92
N ALA A 217 7.48 3.09 18.61
CA ALA A 217 8.37 3.80 19.52
C ALA A 217 7.95 5.27 19.65
N ASP A 218 7.65 5.92 18.53
CA ASP A 218 7.16 7.30 18.51
C ASP A 218 5.83 7.43 19.27
N SER A 219 4.88 6.50 19.07
CA SER A 219 3.59 6.52 19.78
C SER A 219 3.73 6.36 21.31
N LYS A 220 4.73 5.59 21.78
CA LYS A 220 5.01 5.44 23.21
C LYS A 220 5.69 6.70 23.80
N SER A 221 6.48 7.41 23.00
CA SER A 221 7.13 8.65 23.41
C SER A 221 6.16 9.84 23.54
N LEU A 222 5.01 9.77 22.87
CA LEU A 222 3.96 10.80 22.84
C LEU A 222 2.95 10.71 24.01
N CYS A 223 3.18 9.84 25.00
CA CYS A 223 2.36 9.77 26.23
C CYS A 223 2.66 10.91 27.24
N GLY A 224 3.20 12.04 26.76
CA GLY A 224 3.35 13.32 27.47
C GLY A 224 2.82 14.46 26.59
N PRO A 225 2.42 15.62 27.15
CA PRO A 225 1.60 16.58 26.43
C PRO A 225 2.41 17.40 25.43
N ILE A 226 2.58 16.91 24.19
CA ILE A 226 3.12 17.72 23.07
C ILE A 226 2.45 17.33 21.74
N VAL A 227 2.01 18.36 21.02
CA VAL A 227 1.47 18.39 19.66
C VAL A 227 2.39 17.64 18.68
N LEU A 228 1.86 16.59 18.03
CA LEU A 228 2.56 15.86 16.98
C LEU A 228 2.87 16.77 15.77
N ASN A 229 4.16 16.93 15.46
CA ASN A 229 4.59 17.47 14.17
C ASN A 229 4.96 16.29 13.24
N GLN A 230 4.07 15.96 12.29
CA GLN A 230 4.23 14.85 11.34
C GLN A 230 5.48 14.92 10.45
N SER A 231 6.15 16.08 10.41
CA SER A 231 7.38 16.32 9.64
C SER A 231 8.56 15.43 10.06
N PHE A 232 8.65 15.04 11.34
CA PHE A 232 9.77 14.22 11.85
C PHE A 232 9.71 12.76 11.40
N LEU A 233 8.52 12.16 11.40
CA LEU A 233 8.30 10.79 10.95
C LEU A 233 8.65 10.67 9.46
N PHE A 234 8.18 11.62 8.64
CA PHE A 234 8.47 11.66 7.20
C PHE A 234 9.98 11.76 6.89
N ALA A 235 10.72 12.62 7.60
CA ALA A 235 12.17 12.76 7.41
C ALA A 235 12.95 11.47 7.77
N ARG A 236 12.45 10.69 8.73
CA ARG A 236 13.05 9.41 9.15
C ARG A 236 12.70 8.28 8.17
N LEU A 237 11.47 8.24 7.68
CA LEU A 237 10.99 7.33 6.63
C LEU A 237 11.84 7.44 5.35
N MET A 238 12.03 8.67 4.89
CA MET A 238 12.79 8.95 3.66
C MET A 238 14.29 8.70 3.82
N ARG A 239 14.87 8.92 5.02
CA ARG A 239 16.27 8.56 5.30
C ARG A 239 16.51 7.06 5.24
N LEU A 240 15.58 6.25 5.77
CA LEU A 240 15.69 4.79 5.73
C LEU A 240 15.61 4.26 4.29
N ALA A 241 14.68 4.77 3.48
CA ALA A 241 14.56 4.40 2.06
C ALA A 241 15.80 4.81 1.23
N ARG A 242 16.33 6.03 1.45
CA ARG A 242 17.54 6.51 0.76
C ARG A 242 18.81 5.76 1.18
N SER A 243 18.90 5.30 2.43
CA SER A 243 20.05 4.53 2.91
C SER A 243 20.16 3.17 2.22
N ILE A 244 19.03 2.55 1.89
CA ILE A 244 18.99 1.25 1.20
C ILE A 244 19.30 1.45 -0.30
N SER A 245 18.76 2.50 -0.92
CA SER A 245 19.03 2.85 -2.32
C SER A 245 20.51 3.21 -2.60
N ARG A 246 21.22 3.83 -1.65
CA ARG A 246 22.65 4.19 -1.83
C ARG A 246 23.62 3.01 -1.90
N ARG A 247 23.23 1.80 -1.47
CA ARG A 247 24.07 0.59 -1.66
C ARG A 247 24.16 0.13 -3.12
N LYS A 248 23.32 0.66 -4.03
CA LYS A 248 23.33 0.37 -5.47
C LYS A 248 24.46 1.10 -6.25
N TYR A 249 25.22 2.01 -5.62
CA TYR A 249 26.17 2.89 -6.34
C TYR A 249 27.66 2.74 -5.97
N PHE A 250 28.06 1.66 -5.30
CA PHE A 250 29.47 1.35 -5.06
C PHE A 250 29.84 -0.01 -5.69
N LEU A 251 29.96 -0.01 -7.02
CA LEU A 251 30.84 -0.92 -7.75
C LEU A 251 31.72 -0.06 -8.67
N PRO A 252 33.04 -0.30 -8.72
CA PRO A 252 33.97 0.56 -9.45
C PRO A 252 33.76 0.45 -10.96
N HIS A 253 33.64 1.60 -11.61
CA HIS A 253 33.62 1.73 -13.07
C HIS A 253 34.95 1.24 -13.67
N ASN A 254 34.89 0.20 -14.50
CA ASN A 254 35.95 -0.07 -15.47
C ASN A 254 35.79 0.88 -16.66
N THR A 255 36.89 1.56 -16.99
CA THR A 255 37.09 2.47 -18.12
C THR A 255 36.84 1.76 -19.47
N PRO A 256 36.21 2.41 -20.47
CA PRO A 256 36.04 1.81 -21.79
C PRO A 256 37.28 2.02 -22.67
N ALA A 257 37.73 0.94 -23.31
CA ALA A 257 38.68 0.99 -24.41
C ALA A 257 37.98 1.36 -25.72
N THR A 258 38.61 2.24 -26.48
CA THR A 258 38.20 2.77 -27.79
C THR A 258 38.37 1.77 -28.94
N THR A 259 37.63 2.05 -30.03
CA THR A 259 37.78 1.56 -31.44
C THR A 259 37.37 0.09 -31.69
N THR A 260 36.62 -0.31 -32.73
CA THR A 260 36.45 0.24 -34.09
C THR A 260 35.13 -0.30 -34.69
N THR A 261 34.46 0.51 -35.51
CA THR A 261 33.26 0.16 -36.26
C THR A 261 33.59 -0.82 -37.39
N THR A 262 32.89 -1.96 -37.48
CA THR A 262 32.80 -2.73 -38.73
C THR A 262 31.37 -3.26 -38.88
N LYS A 263 30.71 -2.79 -39.95
CA LYS A 263 29.40 -3.27 -40.40
C LYS A 263 29.56 -4.69 -40.95
N THR A 264 28.74 -5.62 -40.47
CA THR A 264 28.54 -6.90 -41.17
C THR A 264 27.07 -7.26 -41.25
N ARG A 265 26.70 -7.72 -42.45
CA ARG A 265 25.34 -7.92 -42.98
C ARG A 265 24.55 -8.97 -42.20
N LYS A 266 23.23 -8.72 -42.10
CA LYS A 266 22.21 -9.73 -41.78
C LYS A 266 22.23 -10.84 -42.83
N ILE A 267 22.32 -12.08 -42.38
CA ILE A 267 21.90 -13.27 -43.12
C ILE A 267 20.90 -13.99 -42.22
N SER A 268 19.68 -14.16 -42.73
CA SER A 268 18.59 -14.93 -42.14
C SER A 268 18.50 -16.26 -42.88
N VAL A 269 18.44 -17.38 -42.13
CA VAL A 269 17.92 -18.66 -42.63
C VAL A 269 17.18 -19.37 -41.47
N PRO A 270 15.97 -19.94 -41.68
CA PRO A 270 15.11 -20.53 -40.64
C PRO A 270 15.07 -22.07 -40.69
N ILE A 271 14.97 -22.76 -39.54
CA ILE A 271 14.53 -24.18 -39.42
C ILE A 271 13.98 -24.37 -37.98
N SER A 272 12.66 -24.53 -37.76
CA SER A 272 11.78 -25.71 -37.77
C SER A 272 11.87 -26.65 -36.55
N HIS A 273 10.69 -26.92 -35.97
CA HIS A 273 10.33 -27.77 -34.84
C HIS A 273 10.93 -29.18 -34.82
N SER A 274 11.16 -29.70 -33.59
CA SER A 274 10.70 -31.05 -33.24
C SER A 274 10.50 -31.21 -31.73
N SER A 275 9.39 -31.88 -31.41
CA SER A 275 8.90 -32.27 -30.10
C SER A 275 9.69 -33.46 -29.54
N LEU A 276 9.84 -33.54 -28.21
CA LEU A 276 10.19 -34.78 -27.52
C LEU A 276 9.36 -34.89 -26.23
N GLU A 277 8.46 -35.87 -26.23
CA GLU A 277 7.79 -36.43 -25.06
C GLU A 277 8.81 -37.22 -24.22
N ALA A 278 8.73 -37.10 -22.90
CA ALA A 278 9.43 -37.98 -21.98
C ALA A 278 8.45 -38.52 -20.92
N THR A 279 8.15 -39.81 -21.07
CA THR A 279 7.53 -40.69 -20.07
C THR A 279 8.42 -40.85 -18.84
N VAL A 280 7.84 -40.75 -17.64
CA VAL A 280 8.47 -41.13 -16.37
C VAL A 280 7.64 -42.22 -15.68
N SER A 281 8.27 -43.38 -15.49
CA SER A 281 7.97 -44.41 -14.48
C SER A 281 9.12 -44.36 -13.45
N GLY A 282 9.03 -44.57 -12.15
CA GLY A 282 8.00 -45.05 -11.23
C GLY A 282 8.73 -45.75 -10.07
N ARG A 283 8.56 -45.24 -8.82
CA ARG A 283 8.79 -45.87 -7.49
C ARG A 283 10.23 -46.35 -7.16
N SER A 284 10.76 -46.38 -5.93
CA SER A 284 10.23 -46.55 -4.55
C SER A 284 11.31 -46.17 -3.49
N PRO A 285 11.03 -46.23 -2.16
CA PRO A 285 11.59 -45.39 -1.10
C PRO A 285 12.67 -46.07 -0.22
N VAL A 286 13.38 -45.29 0.63
CA VAL A 286 14.11 -45.82 1.79
C VAL A 286 14.02 -44.85 3.00
N GLU A 287 13.85 -45.46 4.16
CA GLU A 287 13.53 -44.98 5.50
C GLU A 287 14.59 -44.13 6.22
N ALA A 288 14.12 -43.39 7.23
CA ALA A 288 14.89 -42.73 8.28
C ALA A 288 15.28 -43.70 9.41
N PRO A 289 16.23 -43.28 10.28
CA PRO A 289 16.19 -43.71 11.67
C PRO A 289 16.16 -42.55 12.67
N ASP A 290 15.45 -42.86 13.75
CA ASP A 290 15.17 -42.15 14.99
C ASP A 290 16.39 -42.11 15.95
N ARG A 291 16.52 -41.05 16.77
CA ARG A 291 17.23 -41.06 18.07
C ARG A 291 17.06 -39.78 18.91
N LYS A 292 16.20 -39.91 19.92
CA LYS A 292 16.34 -39.61 21.37
C LYS A 292 17.12 -38.38 21.89
N ASP A 293 16.38 -37.62 22.71
CA ASP A 293 16.65 -37.09 24.07
C ASP A 293 17.98 -36.40 24.41
N ASN A 294 17.87 -35.14 24.87
CA ASN A 294 18.52 -34.71 26.11
C ASN A 294 17.88 -33.45 26.70
N GLN A 295 17.42 -33.55 27.95
CA GLN A 295 17.16 -32.44 28.87
C GLN A 295 18.46 -31.95 29.50
N CYS A 296 18.55 -30.65 29.83
CA CYS A 296 19.39 -30.13 30.91
C CYS A 296 18.75 -28.88 31.55
N GLN A 297 18.67 -28.90 32.88
CA GLN A 297 18.29 -27.82 33.81
C GLN A 297 19.53 -27.02 34.28
N GLY A 298 19.29 -25.88 34.95
CA GLY A 298 20.24 -25.12 35.80
C GLY A 298 20.38 -23.66 35.35
N ASP A 299 19.77 -22.63 35.93
CA ASP A 299 19.68 -22.07 37.30
C ASP A 299 20.76 -21.01 37.64
N HIS A 300 20.31 -19.98 38.36
CA HIS A 300 20.98 -18.92 39.14
C HIS A 300 21.49 -17.60 38.51
N GLY A 301 21.10 -16.50 39.17
CA GLY A 301 21.92 -15.28 39.27
C GLY A 301 21.20 -13.94 39.50
N GLU A 302 20.53 -13.74 40.65
CA GLU A 302 20.17 -12.39 41.14
C GLU A 302 21.38 -11.69 41.78
N HIS A 303 21.60 -10.41 41.45
CA HIS A 303 22.33 -9.47 42.32
C HIS A 303 21.69 -8.08 42.28
N ARG A 304 21.22 -7.65 43.47
CA ARG A 304 20.92 -6.27 43.85
C ARG A 304 22.17 -5.67 44.50
N GLU A 305 22.49 -4.43 44.18
CA GLU A 305 22.99 -3.46 45.15
C GLU A 305 22.45 -2.07 44.81
N GLY A 306 22.00 -1.35 45.84
CA GLY A 306 21.58 0.03 45.77
C GLY A 306 22.46 0.90 46.65
N ILE A 307 22.58 2.18 46.31
CA ILE A 307 23.07 3.23 47.22
C ILE A 307 22.27 4.50 46.91
N GLY A 308 21.59 5.04 47.93
CA GLY A 308 20.86 6.30 47.86
C GLY A 308 21.71 7.52 48.19
N THR A 309 21.13 8.72 48.05
CA THR A 309 21.00 9.69 49.17
C THR A 309 20.41 11.03 48.71
N LYS A 310 19.52 11.55 49.58
CA LYS A 310 19.30 12.96 49.98
C LYS A 310 18.56 13.93 49.04
N GLY A 311 17.38 14.36 49.50
CA GLY A 311 16.76 15.65 49.17
C GLY A 311 17.40 16.83 49.93
N PRO A 312 16.81 18.04 49.82
CA PRO A 312 15.94 18.48 50.92
C PRO A 312 14.67 19.26 50.50
N HIS A 313 13.86 19.48 51.54
CA HIS A 313 12.56 20.14 51.66
C HIS A 313 12.46 21.60 51.18
N HIS A 314 11.26 22.00 50.76
CA HIS A 314 10.55 23.14 51.37
C HIS A 314 9.01 23.01 51.21
N ALA A 315 8.31 23.20 52.34
CA ALA A 315 6.87 23.40 52.49
C ALA A 315 6.51 24.89 52.22
N GLU A 316 5.29 25.36 51.95
CA GLU A 316 4.04 25.27 52.74
C GLU A 316 2.84 25.95 52.00
N ARG A 317 1.62 25.52 52.37
CA ARG A 317 0.32 26.25 52.55
C ARG A 317 -0.40 26.88 51.34
N ASN A 318 -1.61 26.39 50.97
CA ASN A 318 -2.97 26.58 51.54
C ASN A 318 -3.69 27.85 51.05
N THR A 319 -4.79 27.71 50.29
CA THR A 319 -6.21 27.95 50.71
C THR A 319 -7.17 28.29 49.55
N HIS A 320 -8.33 27.60 49.55
CA HIS A 320 -9.71 28.04 49.29
C HIS A 320 -10.17 28.61 47.93
N GLY A 321 -11.32 28.08 47.46
CA GLY A 321 -12.30 28.87 46.69
C GLY A 321 -13.18 28.06 45.73
N THR A 322 -14.40 27.72 46.14
CA THR A 322 -15.53 27.29 45.28
C THR A 322 -16.82 27.73 46.01
N PRO A 323 -17.98 27.92 45.36
CA PRO A 323 -18.36 28.65 44.14
C PRO A 323 -19.35 29.81 44.51
N PRO A 324 -20.23 30.33 43.60
CA PRO A 324 -21.58 29.74 43.53
C PRO A 324 -22.30 29.75 42.16
N HIS A 325 -23.42 29.02 42.16
CA HIS A 325 -24.52 28.91 41.19
C HIS A 325 -25.40 30.17 41.06
N GLU A 326 -26.07 30.35 39.90
CA GLU A 326 -27.49 30.79 39.73
C GLU A 326 -27.91 30.60 38.24
N ARG A 327 -28.86 29.70 37.89
CA ARG A 327 -30.33 29.85 37.70
C ARG A 327 -30.75 31.04 36.82
N ALA A 328 -31.22 30.84 35.58
CA ALA A 328 -32.55 30.41 35.10
C ALA A 328 -33.50 31.59 34.80
N LEU A 329 -34.12 31.59 33.61
CA LEU A 329 -35.34 32.24 33.07
C LEU A 329 -35.24 32.10 31.53
N GLY A 330 -36.22 31.76 30.67
CA GLY A 330 -37.68 31.65 30.70
C GLY A 330 -38.22 32.09 29.31
N GLU A 331 -39.35 31.51 28.85
CA GLU A 331 -40.19 31.86 27.66
C GLU A 331 -39.71 31.35 26.27
N ASP A 332 -40.40 30.47 25.52
CA ASP A 332 -41.80 30.32 25.05
C ASP A 332 -42.26 31.37 24.02
N LYS A 333 -42.41 30.97 22.73
CA LYS A 333 -43.63 31.07 21.90
C LYS A 333 -43.41 30.88 20.38
N SER A 334 -44.16 29.91 19.85
CA SER A 334 -44.98 29.91 18.60
C SER A 334 -44.51 30.57 17.30
N GLY A 335 -44.70 29.87 16.18
CA GLY A 335 -44.99 30.51 14.88
C GLY A 335 -44.85 29.63 13.64
N LYS A 336 -45.92 28.92 13.27
CA LYS A 336 -46.17 28.47 11.89
C LYS A 336 -46.52 29.70 11.03
N HIS A 337 -45.90 29.86 9.87
CA HIS A 337 -46.59 29.92 8.57
C HIS A 337 -45.61 29.87 7.41
#